data_AF-A0A661IF31-F1
#
_entry.id   AF-A0A661IF31-F1
#
_cell.length_a   1.000
_cell.length_b   1.000
_cell.length_c   1.000
_cell.angle_alpha   90.00
_cell.angle_beta   90.00
_cell.angle_gamma   90.00
#
_symmetry.space_group_name_H-M   'P 1'
#
loop_
_entity.id
_entity.type
_entity.pdbx_description
1 polymer ?
#
loop_
_entity_poly.entity_id
_entity_poly.type
_entity_poly.pdbx_seq_one_letter_code
_entity_poly.pdbx_strand_id
1 'polypeptide(L)' 'MKRDFLSLYDFDPEELEGLLQRAKELKGKQRRGEVWRPLEGKTLAMIFEKPSTRTRVS' A
#
# COMPACT_ATOMS: atom_id res chain seq x y z
N MET A 1 13.51 1.88 12.53
CA MET A 1 12.55 0.96 13.19
C MET A 1 11.53 0.54 12.15
N LYS A 2 11.11 -0.73 12.14
CA LYS A 2 10.04 -1.21 11.25
C LYS A 2 8.70 -0.70 11.79
N ARG A 3 7.78 -0.30 10.91
CA ARG A 3 6.39 0.06 11.25
C ARG A 3 5.45 -0.94 10.59
N ASP A 4 4.54 -1.51 11.38
CA ASP A 4 3.56 -2.50 10.94
C ASP A 4 2.17 -1.85 10.79
N PHE A 5 1.32 -2.41 9.92
CA PHE A 5 -0.08 -1.98 9.71
C PHE A 5 -1.00 -3.14 10.09
N LEU A 6 -1.33 -3.25 11.38
CA LEU A 6 -2.14 -4.36 11.93
C LEU A 6 -3.56 -3.90 12.24
N SER A 7 -3.72 -2.69 12.75
CA SER A 7 -5.00 -2.08 13.12
C SER A 7 -5.06 -0.61 12.70
N LEU A 8 -6.25 -0.09 12.41
CA LEU A 8 -6.45 1.34 12.19
C LEU A 8 -6.22 2.18 13.45
N TYR A 9 -6.36 1.56 14.63
CA TYR A 9 -6.12 2.21 15.93
C TYR A 9 -4.63 2.43 16.22
N ASP A 10 -3.73 1.86 15.41
CA ASP A 10 -2.28 2.07 15.51
C ASP A 10 -1.82 3.36 14.82
N PHE A 11 -2.76 4.15 14.28
CA PHE A 11 -2.51 5.34 13.47
C PHE A 11 -3.36 6.51 13.95
N ASP A 12 -2.76 7.69 13.95
CA ASP A 12 -3.49 8.92 14.18
C ASP A 12 -4.22 9.36 12.89
N PRO A 13 -5.32 10.15 12.99
CA PRO A 13 -6.11 10.58 11.84
C PRO A 13 -5.28 11.24 10.73
N GLU A 14 -4.30 12.07 11.09
CA GLU A 14 -3.43 12.78 10.15
C GLU A 14 -2.57 11.82 9.33
N GLU A 15 -2.15 10.70 9.93
CA GLU A 15 -1.35 9.68 9.25
C GLU A 15 -2.18 8.92 8.22
N LEU A 16 -3.44 8.62 8.57
CA LEU A 16 -4.38 7.98 7.66
C LEU A 16 -4.76 8.92 6.51
N GLU A 17 -4.95 10.21 6.78
CA GLU A 17 -5.15 11.23 5.74
C GLU A 17 -3.94 11.30 4.79
N GLY A 18 -2.73 11.29 5.34
CA GLY A 18 -1.48 11.23 4.58
C GLY A 18 -1.41 9.99 3.68
N LEU A 19 -1.80 8.81 4.20
CA LEU A 19 -1.87 7.57 3.45
C LEU A 19 -2.86 7.67 2.27
N LEU A 20 -4.04 8.23 2.50
CA LEU A 20 -5.05 8.43 1.46
C LEU A 20 -4.60 9.41 0.38
N GLN A 21 -3.94 10.50 0.78
CA GLN A 21 -3.38 11.47 -0.17
C GLN A 21 -2.30 10.82 -1.02
N ARG A 22 -1.42 10.04 -0.40
CA ARG A 22 -0.37 9.30 -1.10
C ARG A 22 -0.94 8.30 -2.11
N ALA A 23 -2.01 7.58 -1.74
CA ALA A 23 -2.69 6.67 -2.65
C ALA A 23 -3.28 7.39 -3.89
N LYS A 24 -3.86 8.58 -3.70
CA LYS A 24 -4.38 9.42 -4.81
C LYS A 24 -3.26 9.84 -5.76
N GLU A 25 -2.12 10.27 -5.24
CA GLU A 25 -0.96 10.65 -6.05
C GLU A 25 -0.45 9.49 -6.91
N LEU A 26 -0.23 8.32 -6.30
CA LEU A 26 0.27 7.13 -6.99
C LEU A 26 -0.70 6.68 -8.09
N LYS A 27 -2.01 6.70 -7.81
CA LYS A 27 -3.04 6.43 -8.82
C LYS A 27 -2.99 7.45 -9.97
N GLY A 28 -2.71 8.71 -9.66
CA GLY A 28 -2.50 9.76 -10.67
C GLY A 28 -1.29 9.48 -11.56
N LYS A 29 -0.14 9.12 -10.96
CA LYS A 29 1.08 8.77 -11.71
C LYS A 29 0.86 7.58 -12.64
N GLN A 30 0.23 6.52 -12.13
CA GLN A 30 -0.10 5.34 -12.93
C GLN A 30 -0.99 5.68 -14.12
N ARG A 31 -2.03 6.52 -13.93
CA ARG A 31 -2.93 6.95 -15.01
C ARG A 31 -2.24 7.77 -16.09
N ARG A 32 -1.19 8.52 -15.74
CA ARG A 32 -0.37 9.28 -16.70
C ARG A 32 0.68 8.42 -17.41
N GLY A 33 0.78 7.13 -17.09
CA GLY A 33 1.79 6.25 -17.65
C GLY A 33 3.21 6.54 -17.16
N GLU A 34 3.36 7.25 -16.03
CA GLU A 34 4.67 7.52 -15.45
C GLU A 34 5.32 6.23 -14.93
N VAL A 35 6.56 5.97 -15.34
CA VAL A 35 7.33 4.85 -14.80
C VAL A 35 7.84 5.23 -13.41
N TRP A 36 7.22 4.68 -12.38
CA TRP A 36 7.58 4.91 -10.98
C TRP A 36 7.74 3.57 -10.25
N ARG A 37 9.00 3.21 -9.92
CA ARG A 37 9.36 1.89 -9.34
C ARG A 37 10.09 1.99 -7.99
N PRO A 38 9.45 2.53 -6.93
CA PRO A 38 10.12 2.77 -5.65
C PRO A 38 10.50 1.49 -4.88
N LEU A 39 9.93 0.34 -5.26
CA LEU A 39 10.15 -0.97 -4.61
C LEU A 39 10.98 -1.93 -5.48
N GLU A 40 11.69 -1.42 -6.49
CA GLU A 40 12.54 -2.24 -7.35
C GLU A 40 13.60 -2.99 -6.51
N GLY A 41 13.76 -4.29 -6.78
CA GLY A 41 14.64 -5.17 -6.01
C GLY A 41 14.11 -5.60 -4.63
N LYS A 42 12.87 -5.24 -4.25
CA LYS A 42 12.24 -5.74 -3.01
C LYS A 42 11.31 -6.92 -3.30
N THR A 43 11.20 -7.84 -2.34
CA THR A 43 10.32 -9.02 -2.41
C THR A 43 9.27 -8.97 -1.32
N LEU A 44 8.02 -9.29 -1.66
CA LEU A 44 6.90 -9.38 -0.72
C LEU A 44 6.42 -10.83 -0.61
N ALA A 45 6.38 -11.37 0.62
CA ALA A 45 5.74 -12.64 0.91
C ALA A 45 4.26 -12.41 1.27
N MET A 46 3.35 -13.10 0.58
CA MET A 46 1.91 -13.02 0.85
C MET A 46 1.40 -14.36 1.38
N ILE A 47 0.93 -14.38 2.63
CA ILE A 47 0.46 -15.59 3.33
C ILE A 47 -1.06 -15.48 3.54
N PHE A 48 -1.81 -16.50 3.10
CA PHE A 48 -3.27 -16.54 3.20
C PHE A 48 -3.74 -17.90 3.73
N GLU A 49 -4.51 -17.89 4.82
CA GLU A 49 -5.15 -19.11 5.35
C GLU A 49 -6.48 -19.43 4.65
N LYS A 50 -7.12 -18.41 4.04
CA LYS A 50 -8.40 -18.53 3.34
C LYS A 50 -8.29 -17.93 1.93
N PRO A 51 -9.06 -18.42 0.95
CA PRO A 51 -9.08 -17.83 -0.38
C PRO A 51 -9.47 -16.34 -0.36
N SER A 52 -8.64 -15.48 -0.95
CA SER A 52 -8.94 -14.04 -1.13
C SER A 52 -8.41 -13.52 -2.48
N THR A 53 -9.28 -13.50 -3.49
CA THR A 53 -8.91 -13.04 -4.84
C THR A 53 -8.62 -11.55 -4.88
N ARG A 54 -9.43 -10.74 -4.19
CA ARG A 54 -9.29 -9.28 -4.22
C ARG A 54 -7.97 -8.84 -3.58
N THR A 55 -7.63 -9.37 -2.41
CA THR A 55 -6.40 -8.99 -1.69
C THR A 55 -5.15 -9.52 -2.38
N ARG A 56 -5.18 -10.75 -2.92
CA ARG A 56 -4.00 -11.34 -3.57
C ARG A 56 -3.58 -10.63 -4.86
N VAL A 57 -4.51 -9.99 -5.57
CA VAL A 57 -4.26 -9.35 -6.89
C VAL A 57 -4.05 -7.84 -6.78
N SER A 58 -4.40 -7.23 -5.63
CA SER A 58 -4.31 -5.77 -5.44
C SER A 58 -2.89 -5.26 -5.29
#